data_AF-A0A954KDW0-F1
#
_entry.id   AF-A0A954KDW0-F1
#
_cell.length_a   1.000
_cell.length_b   1.000
_cell.length_c   1.000
_cell.angle_alpha   90.00
_cell.angle_beta   90.00
_cell.angle_gamma   90.00
#
_symmetry.space_group_name_H-M   'P 1'
#
loop_
_entity.id
_entity.type
_entity.pdbx_description
1 polymer ?
#
loop_
_entity_poly.entity_id
_entity_poly.type
_entity_poly.pdbx_seq_one_letter_code
_entity_poly.pdbx_strand_id
1 'polypeptide(L)' 'MQSSAVLEAGMEIDPIEEMRLRTWARQNYAPQSERDTEWHPVIHEEMQRRDHEHTR' A
#
# COMPACT_ATOMS: atom_id res chain seq x y z
N MET A 1 -23.23 20.04 17.74
CA MET A 1 -23.15 18.59 18.01
C MET A 1 -21.71 18.18 17.69
N GLN A 2 -21.03 17.60 18.67
CA GLN A 2 -19.63 17.16 18.57
C GLN A 2 -19.49 15.98 17.60
N SER A 3 -18.23 15.67 17.26
CA SER A 3 -17.71 14.43 16.67
C SER A 3 -17.51 14.49 15.14
N SER A 4 -16.28 14.74 14.67
CA SER A 4 -15.15 13.79 14.55
C SER A 4 -15.33 12.81 13.39
N ALA A 5 -14.62 13.05 12.30
CA ALA A 5 -13.96 12.01 11.50
C ALA A 5 -12.97 12.66 10.52
N VAL A 6 -11.77 12.93 11.02
CA VAL A 6 -10.56 13.09 10.20
C VAL A 6 -10.10 11.72 9.66
N LEU A 7 -11.02 10.85 9.24
CA LEU A 7 -10.76 9.41 9.05
C LEU A 7 -11.50 8.82 7.83
N GLU A 8 -11.44 9.48 6.68
CA GLU A 8 -11.66 8.79 5.39
C GLU A 8 -10.29 8.47 4.77
N ALA A 9 -9.29 8.15 5.60
CA ALA A 9 -7.99 7.60 5.20
C ALA A 9 -8.12 6.09 4.91
N GLY A 10 -9.15 5.76 4.16
CA GLY A 10 -9.51 4.44 3.72
C GLY A 10 -10.40 4.69 2.53
N MET A 11 -9.81 5.12 1.42
CA MET A 11 -10.45 4.90 0.12
C MET A 11 -10.93 3.46 0.16
N GLU A 12 -12.24 3.27 0.20
CA GLU A 12 -12.88 1.95 0.16
C GLU A 12 -12.54 1.36 -1.21
N ILE A 13 -11.31 0.89 -1.35
CA ILE A 13 -10.82 0.25 -2.54
C ILE A 13 -11.53 -1.09 -2.61
N ASP A 14 -12.08 -1.39 -3.77
CA ASP A 14 -12.68 -2.69 -4.01
C ASP A 14 -11.65 -3.79 -3.68
N PRO A 15 -12.04 -4.83 -2.93
CA PRO A 15 -11.11 -5.86 -2.49
C PRO A 15 -10.40 -6.57 -3.66
N ILE A 16 -11.04 -6.68 -4.83
CA ILE A 16 -10.40 -7.24 -6.03
C ILE A 16 -9.30 -6.29 -6.52
N GLU A 17 -9.57 -5.00 -6.56
CA GLU A 17 -8.56 -4.01 -6.96
C GLU A 17 -7.40 -3.94 -5.96
N GLU A 18 -7.68 -4.02 -4.65
CA GLU A 18 -6.64 -4.12 -3.64
C GLU A 18 -5.76 -5.37 -3.88
N MET A 19 -6.38 -6.53 -4.10
CA MET A 19 -5.67 -7.77 -4.41
C MET A 19 -4.78 -7.63 -5.66
N ARG A 20 -5.26 -6.92 -6.70
CA ARG A 20 -4.49 -6.68 -7.93
C ARG A 20 -3.30 -5.77 -7.67
N LEU A 21 -3.48 -4.68 -6.92
CA LEU A 21 -2.39 -3.77 -6.54
C LEU A 21 -1.34 -4.47 -5.69
N ARG A 22 -1.76 -5.25 -4.68
CA ARG A 22 -0.85 -6.08 -3.87
C ARG A 22 -0.08 -7.07 -4.73
N THR A 23 -0.77 -7.76 -5.63
CA THR A 23 -0.15 -8.70 -6.57
C THR A 23 0.87 -8.02 -7.47
N TRP A 24 0.53 -6.84 -8.00
CA TRP A 24 1.44 -6.03 -8.81
C TRP A 24 2.68 -5.59 -8.00
N ALA A 25 2.50 -5.13 -6.77
CA ALA A 25 3.59 -4.72 -5.87
C ALA A 25 4.52 -5.89 -5.53
N ARG A 26 3.99 -7.11 -5.39
CA ARG A 26 4.79 -8.32 -5.21
C ARG A 26 5.60 -8.68 -6.47
N GLN A 27 5.06 -8.45 -7.67
CA GLN A 27 5.77 -8.72 -8.92
C GLN A 27 6.80 -7.64 -9.28
N ASN A 28 6.47 -6.37 -9.02
CA ASN A 28 7.27 -5.20 -9.40
C ASN A 28 7.94 -4.59 -8.18
N TYR A 29 8.57 -5.42 -7.35
CA TYR A 29 9.26 -4.93 -6.16
C TYR A 29 10.23 -3.81 -6.50
N ALA A 30 10.19 -2.75 -5.72
CA ALA A 30 11.26 -1.76 -5.69
C ALA A 30 11.71 -1.52 -4.25
N PRO A 31 13.03 -1.43 -3.99
CA PRO A 31 13.54 -1.00 -2.69
C PRO A 31 13.13 0.46 -2.44
N GLN A 32 13.14 0.89 -1.18
CA GLN A 32 12.61 2.19 -0.75
C GLN A 32 13.13 3.38 -1.56
N SER A 33 14.39 3.36 -1.99
CA SER A 33 15.02 4.42 -2.80
C SER A 33 14.50 4.54 -4.22
N GLU A 34 13.84 3.50 -4.75
CA GLU A 34 13.36 3.42 -6.13
C GLU A 34 11.83 3.45 -6.21
N ARG A 35 11.13 3.68 -5.09
CA ARG A 35 9.67 3.75 -5.07
C ARG A 35 9.20 5.11 -5.56
N ASP A 36 8.26 5.09 -6.49
CA ASP A 36 7.58 6.29 -6.92
C ASP A 36 6.57 6.73 -5.85
N THR A 37 6.57 8.01 -5.50
CA THR A 37 5.62 8.58 -4.52
C THR A 37 4.20 8.67 -5.05
N GLU A 38 4.00 8.55 -6.36
CA GLU A 38 2.68 8.55 -7.00
C GLU A 38 1.98 7.19 -6.95
N TRP A 39 2.67 6.13 -6.50
CA TRP A 39 2.06 4.81 -6.37
C TRP A 39 1.01 4.76 -5.27
N HIS A 40 0.07 3.82 -5.45
CA HIS A 40 -1.01 3.64 -4.51
C HIS A 40 -0.48 3.25 -3.10
N PRO A 41 -1.06 3.74 -2.00
CA PRO A 41 -0.64 3.39 -0.65
C PRO A 41 -0.55 1.87 -0.40
N VAL A 42 -1.51 1.10 -0.93
CA VAL A 42 -1.52 -0.38 -0.90
C VAL A 42 -0.24 -0.99 -1.48
N ILE A 43 0.29 -0.41 -2.58
CA ILE A 43 1.55 -0.85 -3.19
C ILE A 43 2.70 -0.59 -2.21
N HIS A 44 2.77 0.62 -1.63
CA HIS A 44 3.80 0.96 -0.66
C HIS A 44 3.76 0.07 0.59
N GLU A 45 2.57 -0.20 1.13
CA GLU A 45 2.38 -1.09 2.27
C GLU A 45 2.84 -2.52 1.96
N GLU A 46 2.49 -3.05 0.78
CA GLU A 46 2.89 -4.38 0.36
C GLU A 46 4.42 -4.47 0.14
N MET A 47 5.04 -3.45 -0.44
CA MET A 47 6.49 -3.41 -0.59
C MET A 47 7.22 -3.30 0.76
N GLN A 48 6.70 -2.49 1.70
CA GLN A 48 7.22 -2.43 3.07
C GLN A 48 7.14 -3.79 3.77
N ARG A 49 6.01 -4.49 3.62
CA ARG A 49 5.84 -5.85 4.16
C ARG A 49 6.95 -6.77 3.65
N ARG A 50 7.25 -6.71 2.35
CA ARG A 50 8.33 -7.49 1.75
C ARG A 50 9.71 -7.10 2.24
N ASP A 51 9.98 -5.81 2.46
CA ASP A 51 11.25 -5.35 3.05
C ASP A 51 11.52 -6.07 4.38
N HIS A 52 10.49 -6.18 5.22
CA HIS A 52 10.56 -6.88 6.50
C HIS A 52 10.68 -8.41 6.37
N GLU A 53 10.13 -9.01 5.31
CA GLU A 53 10.31 -10.43 5.00
C GLU A 53 11.77 -10.74 4.63
N HIS A 54 12.42 -9.86 3.86
CA HIS A 54 13.80 -10.05 3.39
C HIS A 54 14.87 -9.68 4.43
N THR A 55 14.52 -8.90 5.45
CA THR A 55 15.45 -8.48 6.53
C THR A 55 15.56 -9.50 7.67
N ARG A 56 14.89 -10.66 7.57
CA ARG A 56 14.92 -11.73 8.57
C ARG A 56 15.93 -12.84 8.29
#